data_AF-A0AAV9FM48-F1
#
_entry.id   AF-A0AAV9FM48-F1
#
_cell.length_a   1.000
_cell.length_b   1.000
_cell.length_c   1.000
_cell.angle_alpha   90.00
_cell.angle_beta   90.00
_cell.angle_gamma   90.00
#
_symmetry.space_group_name_H-M   'P 1'
#
loop_
_entity.id
_entity.type
_entity.pdbx_description
1 polymer ?
#
loop_
_entity_poly.entity_id
_entity_poly.type
_entity_poly.pdbx_seq_one_letter_code
_entity_poly.pdbx_strand_id
1 'polypeptide(L)'
;MIPTLLTATSVFIIAFIAAPPVDIDGIREPVSGSLLYGNNIISGAIIPTSAAIGLHFYPIWEAAFVDEWLYNGGPYNGNYNQKLGLEGSCEHYVHVLLPYQA
;
A
#
# COMPACT_ATOMS: atom_id res chain seq x y z
N MET A 1 15.22 -9.39 -14.00
CA MET A 1 13.91 -10.01 -13.73
C MET A 1 13.90 -10.78 -12.40
N ILE A 2 14.82 -11.71 -12.15
CA ILE A 2 14.89 -12.48 -10.89
C ILE A 2 14.99 -11.58 -9.63
N PRO A 3 15.94 -10.64 -9.51
CA PRO A 3 16.07 -9.86 -8.27
C PRO A 3 14.86 -8.95 -8.03
N THR A 4 14.31 -8.36 -9.07
CA THR A 4 13.15 -7.48 -8.98
C THR A 4 11.89 -8.23 -8.55
N LEU A 5 11.65 -9.42 -9.10
CA LEU A 5 10.49 -10.22 -8.70
C LEU A 5 10.59 -10.72 -7.26
N LEU A 6 11.77 -11.18 -6.82
CA LEU A 6 11.97 -11.61 -5.44
C LEU A 6 11.73 -10.47 -4.44
N THR A 7 12.22 -9.26 -4.75
CA THR A 7 11.94 -8.07 -3.92
C THR A 7 10.45 -7.76 -3.89
N ALA A 8 9.76 -7.73 -5.03
CA ALA A 8 8.31 -7.46 -5.05
C ALA A 8 7.51 -8.53 -4.29
N THR A 9 7.78 -9.82 -4.50
CA THR A 9 7.05 -10.89 -3.82
C THR A 9 7.29 -10.87 -2.31
N SER A 10 8.53 -10.64 -1.87
CA SER A 10 8.83 -10.55 -0.43
C SER A 10 8.16 -9.35 0.23
N VAL A 11 8.23 -8.16 -0.38
CA VAL A 11 7.56 -6.95 0.11
C VAL A 11 6.04 -7.14 0.12
N PHE A 12 5.47 -7.74 -0.92
CA PHE A 12 4.04 -8.03 -0.99
C PHE A 12 3.57 -8.92 0.16
N ILE A 13 4.25 -10.05 0.41
CA ILE A 13 3.87 -11.00 1.46
C ILE A 13 3.93 -10.33 2.85
N ILE A 14 5.02 -9.60 3.13
CA ILE A 14 5.20 -8.95 4.43
C ILE A 14 4.15 -7.85 4.63
N ALA A 15 3.91 -7.02 3.62
CA ALA A 15 2.94 -5.93 3.70
C ALA A 15 1.50 -6.45 3.85
N PHE A 16 1.13 -7.48 3.10
CA PHE A 16 -0.20 -8.08 3.19
C PHE A 16 -0.49 -8.68 4.57
N ILE A 17 0.54 -9.23 5.23
CA ILE A 17 0.38 -9.81 6.57
C ILE A 17 0.39 -8.73 7.65
N ALA A 18 1.35 -7.80 7.60
CA ALA A 18 1.74 -7.02 8.76
C ALA A 18 1.87 -5.49 8.55
N ALA A 19 1.51 -4.95 7.38
CA ALA A 19 1.58 -3.50 7.19
C ALA A 19 0.62 -2.77 8.15
N PRO A 20 1.05 -1.66 8.77
CA PRO A 20 0.16 -0.81 9.54
C PRO A 20 -0.87 -0.10 8.64
N PRO A 21 -1.91 0.51 9.22
CA PRO A 21 -2.87 1.34 8.49
C PRO A 21 -2.20 2.49 7.74
N VAL A 22 -2.69 2.78 6.53
CA VAL A 22 -2.09 3.73 5.57
C VAL A 22 -3.04 4.89 5.29
N ASP A 23 -2.54 6.12 5.29
CA ASP A 23 -3.30 7.33 4.97
C ASP A 23 -3.40 7.57 3.46
N ILE A 24 -4.28 6.83 2.80
CA ILE A 24 -4.45 6.84 1.34
C ILE A 24 -4.83 8.21 0.78
N ASP A 25 -5.74 8.92 1.45
CA ASP A 25 -6.26 10.20 0.96
C ASP A 25 -5.44 11.40 1.46
N GLY A 26 -4.48 11.18 2.38
CA GLY A 26 -3.67 12.25 2.96
C GLY A 26 -4.45 13.17 3.90
N ILE A 27 -5.61 12.71 4.38
CA ILE A 27 -6.52 13.44 5.28
C ILE A 27 -6.37 13.01 6.74
N ARG A 28 -5.38 12.15 7.04
CA ARG A 28 -5.15 11.53 8.35
C ARG A 28 -6.25 10.57 8.78
N GLU A 29 -6.82 9.86 7.81
CA GLU A 29 -7.78 8.77 8.05
C GLU A 29 -7.17 7.47 7.53
N PRO A 30 -6.37 6.78 8.36
CA PRO A 30 -5.61 5.63 7.90
C PRO A 30 -6.50 4.39 7.74
N VAL A 31 -6.35 3.71 6.60
CA VAL A 31 -7.11 2.52 6.21
C VAL A 31 -6.27 1.27 6.50
N SER A 32 -6.87 0.29 7.19
CA SER A 32 -6.24 -1.00 7.43
C SER A 32 -6.41 -1.95 6.24
N GLY A 33 -5.30 -2.46 5.70
CA GLY A 33 -5.32 -3.44 4.60
C GLY A 33 -4.72 -4.81 4.92
N SER A 34 -4.05 -4.98 6.07
CA SER A 34 -3.29 -6.19 6.38
C SER A 34 -4.05 -7.17 7.29
N LEU A 35 -3.63 -8.44 7.26
CA LEU A 35 -4.26 -9.52 8.04
C LEU A 35 -4.16 -9.30 9.55
N LEU A 36 -3.00 -8.86 10.05
CA LEU A 36 -2.81 -8.62 11.49
C LEU A 36 -3.63 -7.45 12.01
N TYR A 37 -4.10 -6.57 11.13
CA TYR A 37 -4.94 -5.41 11.48
C TYR A 37 -6.42 -5.64 11.12
N GLY A 38 -6.86 -6.90 11.16
CA GLY A 38 -8.29 -7.25 11.15
C GLY A 38 -8.87 -7.59 9.78
N ASN A 39 -8.04 -7.69 8.73
CA ASN A 39 -8.51 -8.12 7.41
C ASN A 39 -8.45 -9.64 7.22
N ASN A 40 -9.29 -10.15 6.33
CA ASN A 40 -9.25 -11.53 5.87
C ASN A 40 -8.67 -11.60 4.43
N ILE A 41 -8.61 -12.79 3.83
CA ILE A 41 -8.03 -12.97 2.47
C ILE A 41 -8.81 -12.18 1.39
N ILE A 42 -10.09 -11.91 1.61
CA ILE A 42 -10.96 -11.19 0.66
C ILE A 42 -10.88 -9.67 0.88
N SER A 43 -10.84 -9.22 2.13
CA SER A 43 -10.79 -7.78 2.47
C SER A 43 -9.37 -7.22 2.53
N GLY A 44 -8.36 -8.07 2.62
CA GLY A 44 -6.96 -7.67 2.69
C GLY A 44 -6.47 -7.09 1.36
N ALA A 45 -5.71 -6.01 1.43
CA ALA A 45 -5.11 -5.33 0.29
C ALA A 45 -3.85 -4.58 0.70
N ILE A 46 -2.95 -4.36 -0.27
CA ILE A 46 -1.88 -3.38 -0.10
C ILE A 46 -2.45 -2.02 -0.44
N ILE A 47 -2.59 -1.17 0.58
CA ILE A 47 -3.19 0.16 0.44
C ILE A 47 -2.27 1.07 -0.40
N PRO A 48 -2.81 1.80 -1.40
CA PRO A 48 -2.06 2.74 -2.21
C PRO A 48 -1.30 3.81 -1.43
N THR A 49 -0.27 4.36 -2.08
CA THR A 49 0.50 5.51 -1.59
C THR A 49 -0.42 6.70 -1.35
N SER A 50 -0.16 7.46 -0.28
CA SER A 50 -0.93 8.64 0.08
C SER A 50 -1.04 9.66 -1.08
N ALA A 51 -2.23 10.21 -1.29
CA ALA A 51 -2.47 11.32 -2.21
C ALA A 51 -1.66 12.58 -1.86
N ALA A 52 -1.21 12.72 -0.59
CA ALA A 52 -0.32 13.79 -0.16
C ALA A 52 1.07 13.71 -0.82
N ILE A 53 1.51 12.52 -1.25
CA ILE A 53 2.76 12.32 -2.01
C ILE A 53 2.51 12.58 -3.51
N GLY A 54 1.31 12.33 -4.01
CA GLY A 54 0.97 12.47 -5.41
C GLY A 54 1.82 11.57 -6.32
N LEU A 55 2.39 12.15 -7.38
CA LEU A 55 3.23 11.44 -8.36
C LEU A 55 4.73 11.48 -8.02
N HIS A 56 5.08 11.93 -6.82
CA HIS A 56 6.48 12.00 -6.40
C HIS A 56 7.04 10.61 -6.15
N PHE A 57 8.29 10.39 -6.60
CA PHE A 57 8.99 9.15 -6.31
C PHE A 57 9.33 9.10 -4.82
N TYR A 58 8.71 8.17 -4.09
CA TYR A 58 8.84 8.03 -2.64
C TYR A 58 9.53 6.70 -2.24
N PRO A 59 10.86 6.60 -2.40
CA PRO A 59 11.63 5.45 -1.94
C PRO A 59 11.80 5.47 -0.42
N ILE A 60 12.22 4.33 0.16
CA ILE A 60 12.38 4.20 1.62
C ILE A 60 13.34 5.21 2.25
N TRP A 61 14.32 5.69 1.50
CA TRP A 61 15.29 6.70 1.96
C TRP A 61 14.81 8.14 1.84
N GLU A 62 13.63 8.38 1.27
CA GLU A 62 13.01 9.71 1.22
C GLU A 62 12.23 10.01 2.50
N ALA A 63 11.83 8.99 3.24
CA ALA A 63 11.19 9.14 4.54
C ALA A 63 12.24 9.39 5.64
N ALA A 64 11.87 10.14 6.68
CA ALA A 64 12.72 10.32 7.85
C ALA A 64 12.79 9.04 8.69
N PHE A 65 11.73 8.23 8.66
CA PHE A 65 11.61 6.98 9.41
C PHE A 65 10.88 5.90 8.61
N VAL A 66 11.13 4.63 8.96
CA VAL A 66 10.43 3.48 8.36
C VAL A 66 8.93 3.53 8.67
N ASP A 67 8.54 3.96 9.87
CA ASP A 67 7.13 4.05 10.27
C ASP A 67 6.38 5.12 9.47
N GLU A 68 7.01 6.25 9.18
CA GLU A 68 6.46 7.27 8.29
C GLU A 68 6.29 6.72 6.87
N TRP A 69 7.31 6.02 6.37
CA TRP A 69 7.25 5.40 5.05
C TRP A 69 6.10 4.39 4.94
N LEU A 70 5.89 3.59 5.99
CA LEU A 70 4.78 2.65 6.07
C LEU A 70 3.42 3.37 6.15
N TYR A 71 3.30 4.41 6.98
CA TYR A 71 2.07 5.20 7.14
C TYR A 71 1.61 5.85 5.83
N ASN A 72 2.56 6.24 4.98
CA ASN A 72 2.27 6.89 3.69
C ASN A 72 2.11 5.90 2.51
N GLY A 73 2.08 4.59 2.76
CA GLY A 73 1.84 3.59 1.71
C GLY A 73 3.06 3.28 0.85
N GLY A 74 4.26 3.47 1.41
CA GLY A 74 5.54 3.16 0.77
C GLY A 74 5.65 1.77 0.12
N PRO A 75 5.13 0.68 0.72
CA PRO A 75 5.11 -0.64 0.10
C PRO A 75 4.35 -0.70 -1.23
N TYR A 76 3.36 0.16 -1.45
CA TYR A 76 2.64 0.23 -2.72
C TYR A 76 3.50 0.83 -3.83
N ASN A 77 4.17 1.97 -3.56
CA ASN A 77 5.11 2.59 -4.49
C ASN A 77 6.35 1.69 -4.76
N GLY A 78 6.78 0.94 -3.75
CA GLY A 78 7.89 -0.03 -3.87
C GLY A 78 7.51 -1.28 -4.67
N ASN A 79 6.23 -1.65 -4.68
CA ASN A 79 5.69 -2.69 -5.56
C ASN A 79 5.50 -2.10 -6.97
N TYR A 80 6.05 -2.75 -8.00
CA TYR A 80 6.07 -2.24 -9.38
C TYR A 80 4.68 -2.06 -10.04
N ASN A 81 3.57 -2.19 -9.31
CA ASN A 81 2.22 -1.97 -9.83
C ASN A 81 2.07 -0.56 -10.46
N GLN A 82 2.74 0.45 -9.92
CA GLN A 82 2.81 1.79 -10.52
C GLN A 82 3.71 1.85 -11.78
N LYS A 83 4.82 1.09 -11.82
CA LYS A 83 5.74 1.04 -12.99
C LYS A 83 5.21 0.23 -14.16
N LEU A 84 4.26 -0.68 -13.92
CA LEU A 84 3.69 -1.59 -14.93
C LEU A 84 2.34 -1.12 -15.48
N GLY A 85 1.82 0.04 -15.05
CA GLY A 85 0.53 0.57 -15.54
C GLY A 85 -0.67 -0.30 -15.16
N LEU A 86 -0.57 -1.07 -14.06
CA LEU A 86 -1.64 -1.94 -13.55
C LEU A 86 -2.56 -1.23 -12.54
N GLU A 87 -2.52 0.11 -12.51
CA GLU A 87 -3.28 0.97 -11.58
C GLU A 87 -4.78 0.64 -11.57
N GLY A 88 -5.34 0.24 -12.72
CA GLY A 88 -6.76 -0.12 -12.86
C GLY A 88 -7.20 -1.38 -12.11
N SER A 89 -6.30 -2.23 -11.61
CA SER A 89 -6.68 -3.43 -10.85
C SER A 89 -6.90 -3.14 -9.36
N CYS A 90 -6.27 -2.11 -8.79
CA CYS A 90 -6.39 -1.79 -7.37
C CYS A 90 -7.46 -0.71 -7.11
N GLU A 91 -7.68 0.23 -8.04
CA GLU A 91 -8.76 1.22 -7.91
C GLU A 91 -10.16 0.59 -7.89
N HIS A 92 -10.33 -0.55 -8.57
CA HIS A 92 -11.60 -1.27 -8.54
C HIS A 92 -11.93 -1.86 -7.15
N TYR A 93 -10.94 -2.06 -6.29
CA TYR A 93 -11.16 -2.51 -4.91
C TYR A 93 -11.41 -1.35 -3.94
N VAL A 94 -10.79 -0.18 -4.17
CA VAL A 94 -11.02 1.02 -3.35
C VAL A 94 -12.49 1.45 -3.41
N HIS A 95 -13.11 1.45 -4.59
CA HIS A 95 -14.54 1.74 -4.70
C HIS A 95 -15.48 0.66 -4.12
N VAL A 96 -15.02 -0.58 -3.94
CA VAL A 96 -15.82 -1.70 -3.42
C VAL A 96 -15.71 -1.86 -1.90
N LEU A 97 -14.60 -1.44 -1.29
CA LEU A 97 -14.34 -1.62 0.15
C LEU A 97 -14.63 -0.37 1.01
N LEU A 98 -14.57 0.84 0.45
CA LEU A 98 -15.01 2.06 1.15
C LEU A 98 -16.44 2.00 1.72
N PRO A 99 -17.46 1.38 1.09
CA PRO A 99 -18.79 1.27 1.68
C PRO A 99 -18.90 0.26 2.83
N TYR A 100 -17.82 -0.47 3.19
CA TYR A 100 -17.85 -1.48 4.26
C TYR A 100 -17.09 -1.07 5.54
N GLN A 101 -16.58 0.16 5.60
CA GLN A 101 -15.87 0.69 6.78
C GLN A 101 -16.64 1.78 7.55
N ALA A 102 -17.98 1.77 7.50
CA ALA A 102 -18.84 2.58 8.37
C ALA A 102 -19.38 1.78 9.55
#